data_AF-A0A624JW62-F1
#
_entry.id   AF-A0A624JW62-F1
#
_cell.length_a   1.000
_cell.length_b   1.000
_cell.length_c   1.000
_cell.angle_alpha   90.00
_cell.angle_beta   90.00
_cell.angle_gamma   90.00
#
_symmetry.space_group_name_H-M   'P 1'
#
loop_
_entity.id
_entity.type
_entity.pdbx_description
1 polymer ?
#
loop_
_entity_poly.entity_id
_entity_poly.type
_entity_poly.pdbx_seq_one_letter_code
_entity_poly.pdbx_strand_id
1 'polypeptide(L)'
;MINTAYINNHHKGGYSTQKLKDISQATTQSLGISKNYKIDATQMQTLVKNLSQNKHFDTIDFTKTLENAYKVFSNLMQFSKNELPLGFEMDKNSFEILKIYDKAQDLENNFLNENNSYKGSKVVINLKDLNSKDKSFMNFANVVFNQFGGGYLIEGQSNISGKLMGFDKNMDKNQIQDLNDFIKNNSFIANGSMEKLMEALDLFSSNLSIEEFKQKWLNLTINLEPSNKTIEQIVREDLKAKEEQKPRTPIQSE
;
A
#
# COMPACT_ATOMS: atom_id res chain seq x y z
N MET A 1 -18.10 -19.20 -13.18
CA MET A 1 -16.83 -19.21 -12.43
C MET A 1 -16.07 -17.94 -12.78
N ILE A 2 -15.91 -17.03 -11.82
CA ILE A 2 -15.14 -15.79 -12.05
C ILE A 2 -13.67 -16.18 -11.96
N ASN A 3 -12.94 -16.00 -13.06
CA ASN A 3 -11.49 -16.18 -13.10
C ASN A 3 -10.85 -15.02 -12.32
N THR A 4 -10.51 -15.23 -11.05
CA THR A 4 -9.85 -14.22 -10.20
C THR A 4 -8.46 -13.94 -10.77
N ALA A 5 -8.29 -12.75 -11.35
CA ALA A 5 -6.99 -12.30 -11.84
C ALA A 5 -6.15 -11.81 -10.67
N TYR A 6 -5.19 -12.63 -10.23
CA TYR A 6 -4.20 -12.22 -9.25
C TYR A 6 -3.08 -11.41 -9.89
N ILE A 7 -2.68 -10.33 -9.23
CA ILE A 7 -1.41 -9.63 -9.47
C ILE A 7 -0.43 -10.17 -8.42
N ASN A 8 0.64 -10.83 -8.87
CA ASN A 8 1.77 -11.16 -7.98
C ASN A 8 2.71 -9.95 -7.95
N ASN A 9 2.98 -9.39 -6.75
CA ASN A 9 3.91 -8.26 -6.62
C ASN A 9 5.35 -8.62 -6.97
N HIS A 10 5.70 -9.91 -7.05
CA HIS A 10 7.01 -10.37 -7.53
C HIS A 10 7.17 -10.36 -9.06
N HIS A 11 6.11 -10.12 -9.84
CA HIS A 11 6.20 -10.10 -11.30
C HIS A 11 6.21 -8.67 -11.85
N LYS A 12 7.42 -8.18 -12.13
CA LYS A 12 7.72 -6.98 -12.94
C LYS A 12 7.19 -7.03 -14.40
N GLY A 13 6.35 -7.99 -14.76
CA GLY A 13 5.95 -8.30 -16.15
C GLY A 13 4.67 -7.65 -16.65
N GLY A 14 3.87 -7.01 -15.78
CA GLY A 14 2.60 -6.37 -16.16
C GLY A 14 1.56 -7.34 -16.78
N TYR A 15 0.36 -6.84 -17.04
CA TYR A 15 -0.63 -7.55 -17.86
C TYR A 15 -0.49 -7.13 -19.32
N SER A 16 -0.76 -8.05 -20.26
CA SER A 16 -0.87 -7.68 -21.67
C SER A 16 -2.02 -6.70 -21.90
N THR A 17 -1.90 -5.83 -22.90
CA THR A 17 -2.95 -4.87 -23.28
C THR A 17 -4.30 -5.55 -23.52
N GLN A 18 -4.31 -6.75 -24.09
CA GLN A 18 -5.54 -7.52 -24.31
C GLN A 18 -6.15 -7.99 -22.98
N LYS A 19 -5.34 -8.54 -22.07
CA LYS A 19 -5.81 -8.97 -20.76
C LYS A 19 -6.36 -7.81 -19.93
N LEU A 20 -5.77 -6.62 -20.04
CA LEU A 20 -6.30 -5.40 -19.39
C LEU A 20 -7.64 -4.95 -19.98
N LYS A 21 -7.84 -5.09 -21.29
CA LYS A 21 -9.13 -4.83 -21.94
C LYS A 21 -10.18 -5.84 -21.47
N ASP A 22 -9.82 -7.11 -21.39
CA ASP A 22 -10.72 -8.17 -20.94
C ASP A 22 -11.15 -7.95 -19.48
N ILE A 23 -10.19 -7.61 -18.59
CA ILE A 23 -10.50 -7.25 -17.20
C ILE A 23 -11.37 -5.99 -17.14
N SER A 24 -11.03 -4.93 -17.86
CA SER A 24 -11.83 -3.68 -17.91
C SER A 24 -13.27 -3.96 -18.34
N GLN A 25 -13.47 -4.77 -19.38
CA GLN A 25 -14.78 -5.14 -19.88
C GLN A 25 -15.56 -6.01 -18.88
N ALA A 26 -14.91 -7.03 -18.31
CA ALA A 26 -15.52 -7.88 -17.30
C ALA A 26 -15.90 -7.11 -16.03
N THR A 27 -15.03 -6.20 -15.57
CA THR A 27 -15.29 -5.34 -14.42
C THR A 27 -16.44 -4.37 -14.69
N THR A 28 -16.47 -3.72 -15.87
CA THR A 28 -17.57 -2.81 -16.23
C THR A 28 -18.92 -3.52 -16.25
N GLN A 29 -18.95 -4.75 -16.79
CA GLN A 29 -20.17 -5.56 -16.89
C GLN A 29 -20.63 -6.09 -15.52
N SER A 30 -19.71 -6.62 -14.70
CA SER A 30 -20.03 -7.16 -13.38
C SER A 30 -20.49 -6.10 -12.39
N LEU A 31 -19.89 -4.91 -12.46
CA LEU A 31 -20.20 -3.81 -11.55
C LEU A 31 -21.39 -2.95 -11.98
N GLY A 32 -22.00 -3.22 -13.14
CA GLY A 32 -23.12 -2.42 -13.65
C GLY A 32 -22.76 -0.94 -13.82
N ILE A 33 -21.47 -0.62 -14.00
CA ILE A 33 -20.99 0.75 -14.13
C ILE A 33 -21.69 1.37 -15.34
N SER A 34 -22.46 2.44 -15.10
CA SER A 34 -23.12 3.20 -16.16
C SER A 34 -22.14 3.50 -17.29
N LYS A 35 -22.58 3.37 -18.56
CA LYS A 35 -21.79 3.67 -19.77
C LYS A 35 -21.14 5.06 -19.76
N ASN A 36 -21.56 5.95 -18.86
CA ASN A 36 -21.04 7.29 -18.66
C ASN A 36 -19.65 7.32 -17.97
N TYR A 37 -19.17 6.20 -17.40
CA TYR A 37 -17.85 6.09 -16.76
C TYR A 37 -16.94 5.12 -17.53
N LYS A 38 -16.75 5.35 -18.83
CA LYS A 38 -15.85 4.53 -19.66
C LYS A 38 -14.46 4.43 -19.02
N ILE A 39 -14.03 3.22 -18.69
CA ILE A 39 -12.68 2.92 -18.22
C ILE A 39 -11.74 2.98 -19.42
N ASP A 40 -10.87 3.98 -19.48
CA ASP A 40 -9.78 4.01 -20.46
C ASP A 40 -8.76 2.91 -20.14
N ALA A 41 -8.32 2.17 -21.16
CA ALA A 41 -7.25 1.17 -21.02
C ALA A 41 -5.97 1.77 -20.40
N THR A 42 -5.69 3.05 -20.63
CA THR A 42 -4.55 3.78 -20.05
C THR A 42 -4.73 3.98 -18.54
N GLN A 43 -5.93 4.38 -18.10
CA GLN A 43 -6.23 4.51 -16.66
C GLN A 43 -6.13 3.16 -15.95
N MET A 44 -6.58 2.08 -16.62
CA MET A 44 -6.45 0.72 -16.12
C MET A 44 -4.98 0.27 -16.02
N GLN A 45 -4.16 0.58 -17.03
CA GLN A 45 -2.72 0.30 -17.01
C GLN A 45 -2.03 1.00 -15.83
N THR A 46 -2.32 2.29 -15.62
CA THR A 46 -1.78 3.05 -14.49
C THR A 46 -2.21 2.46 -13.16
N LEU A 47 -3.49 2.09 -13.02
CA LEU A 47 -3.99 1.49 -11.78
C LEU A 47 -3.31 0.16 -11.46
N VAL A 48 -3.22 -0.74 -12.44
CA VAL A 48 -2.52 -2.03 -12.29
C VAL A 48 -1.07 -1.81 -11.93
N LYS A 49 -0.39 -0.86 -12.60
CA LYS A 49 0.99 -0.52 -12.29
C LYS A 49 1.13 -0.07 -10.84
N ASN A 50 0.29 0.84 -10.36
CA ASN A 50 0.36 1.36 -8.99
C ASN A 50 0.09 0.25 -7.97
N LEU A 51 -0.93 -0.59 -8.18
CA LEU A 51 -1.23 -1.72 -7.31
C LEU A 51 -0.10 -2.76 -7.30
N SER A 52 0.54 -3.02 -8.44
CA SER A 52 1.70 -3.92 -8.55
C SER A 52 2.99 -3.39 -7.89
N GLN A 53 2.99 -2.13 -7.47
CA GLN A 53 4.08 -1.50 -6.72
C GLN A 53 3.75 -1.39 -5.24
N ASN A 54 2.59 -1.89 -4.80
CA ASN A 54 2.18 -1.82 -3.41
C ASN A 54 3.10 -2.70 -2.55
N LYS A 55 3.68 -2.10 -1.50
CA LYS A 55 4.70 -2.74 -0.65
C LYS A 55 4.11 -3.55 0.51
N HIS A 56 2.78 -3.56 0.68
CA HIS A 56 2.10 -4.17 1.83
C HIS A 56 1.40 -5.49 1.49
N PHE A 57 1.38 -5.86 0.22
CA PHE A 57 0.74 -7.08 -0.27
C PHE A 57 1.74 -7.92 -1.05
N ASP A 58 1.61 -9.23 -0.97
CA ASP A 58 2.35 -10.18 -1.81
C ASP A 58 1.56 -10.50 -3.08
N THR A 59 0.26 -10.65 -2.91
CA THR A 59 -0.71 -10.89 -3.97
C THR A 59 -1.90 -9.97 -3.81
N ILE A 60 -2.49 -9.56 -4.94
CA ILE A 60 -3.70 -8.74 -4.99
C ILE A 60 -4.71 -9.42 -5.91
N ASP A 61 -5.91 -9.72 -5.39
CA ASP A 61 -7.09 -10.04 -6.19
C ASP A 61 -7.63 -8.73 -6.76
N PHE A 62 -7.25 -8.46 -8.00
CA PHE A 62 -7.52 -7.17 -8.62
C PHE A 62 -9.02 -6.94 -8.84
N THR A 63 -9.77 -8.00 -9.16
CA THR A 63 -11.22 -7.90 -9.38
C THR A 63 -11.92 -7.50 -8.09
N LYS A 64 -11.70 -8.24 -7.00
CA LYS A 64 -12.33 -7.91 -5.70
C LYS A 64 -11.87 -6.56 -5.15
N THR A 65 -10.61 -6.21 -5.37
CA THR A 65 -10.07 -4.89 -5.01
C THR A 65 -10.85 -3.76 -5.71
N LEU A 66 -11.10 -3.90 -7.01
CA LEU A 66 -11.93 -2.95 -7.75
C LEU A 66 -13.39 -2.97 -7.31
N GLU A 67 -13.95 -4.14 -7.01
CA GLU A 67 -15.32 -4.26 -6.49
C GLU A 67 -15.50 -3.51 -5.17
N ASN A 68 -14.55 -3.66 -4.24
CA ASN A 68 -14.54 -2.93 -2.97
C ASN A 68 -14.47 -1.41 -3.18
N ALA A 69 -13.57 -0.94 -4.05
CA ALA A 69 -13.48 0.48 -4.38
C ALA A 69 -14.76 1.01 -5.03
N TYR A 70 -15.39 0.23 -5.91
CA TYR A 70 -16.65 0.63 -6.56
C TYR A 70 -17.82 0.69 -5.58
N LYS A 71 -17.89 -0.25 -4.63
CA LYS A 71 -18.88 -0.22 -3.53
C LYS A 71 -18.75 1.09 -2.75
N VAL A 72 -17.53 1.49 -2.38
CA VAL A 72 -17.29 2.78 -1.70
C VAL A 72 -17.69 3.95 -2.59
N PHE A 73 -17.24 3.96 -3.84
CA PHE A 73 -17.52 5.05 -4.79
C PHE A 73 -19.02 5.24 -5.01
N SER A 74 -19.75 4.17 -5.28
CA SER A 74 -21.20 4.21 -5.53
C SER A 74 -21.98 4.67 -4.30
N ASN A 75 -21.64 4.15 -3.11
CA ASN A 75 -22.23 4.63 -1.84
C ASN A 75 -21.93 6.11 -1.61
N LEU A 76 -20.68 6.54 -1.85
CA LEU A 76 -20.27 7.93 -1.70
C LEU A 76 -21.09 8.84 -2.61
N MET A 77 -21.24 8.49 -3.89
CA MET A 77 -22.02 9.28 -4.86
C MET A 77 -23.50 9.40 -4.48
N GLN A 78 -24.11 8.35 -3.91
CA GLN A 78 -25.46 8.44 -3.38
C GLN A 78 -25.53 9.38 -2.17
N PHE A 79 -24.59 9.22 -1.23
CA PHE A 79 -24.52 10.00 0.00
C PHE A 79 -24.28 11.50 -0.26
N SER A 80 -23.46 11.81 -1.27
CA SER A 80 -23.01 13.16 -1.60
C SER A 80 -23.79 13.84 -2.74
N LYS A 81 -25.00 13.34 -3.05
CA LYS A 81 -25.87 13.92 -4.10
C LYS A 81 -25.19 14.01 -5.48
N ASN A 82 -24.37 13.02 -5.82
CA ASN A 82 -23.60 12.89 -7.05
C ASN A 82 -22.46 13.91 -7.23
N GLU A 83 -21.96 14.50 -6.14
CA GLU A 83 -20.74 15.32 -6.16
C GLU A 83 -19.66 14.73 -5.26
N LEU A 84 -18.42 14.60 -5.74
CA LEU A 84 -17.34 14.10 -4.87
C LEU A 84 -17.00 15.15 -3.79
N PRO A 85 -17.02 14.77 -2.49
CA PRO A 85 -16.60 15.66 -1.41
C PRO A 85 -15.07 15.82 -1.37
N LEU A 86 -14.56 16.71 -0.51
CA LEU A 86 -13.10 16.86 -0.31
C LEU A 86 -12.49 15.62 0.34
N GLY A 87 -13.28 14.86 1.09
CA GLY A 87 -12.88 13.60 1.68
C GLY A 87 -14.03 12.93 2.40
N PHE A 88 -13.81 11.72 2.91
CA PHE A 88 -14.81 10.97 3.65
C PHE A 88 -14.16 10.07 4.71
N GLU A 89 -14.95 9.69 5.71
CA GLU A 89 -14.63 8.67 6.70
C GLU A 89 -15.45 7.42 6.37
N MET A 90 -14.80 6.25 6.43
CA MET A 90 -15.48 4.97 6.28
C MET A 90 -15.10 3.98 7.38
N ASP A 91 -15.99 3.04 7.66
CA ASP A 91 -15.64 1.85 8.43
C ASP A 91 -14.76 0.92 7.59
N LYS A 92 -13.65 0.47 8.17
CA LYS A 92 -12.60 -0.29 7.48
C LYS A 92 -13.05 -1.67 7.01
N ASN A 93 -14.05 -2.25 7.67
CA ASN A 93 -14.44 -3.65 7.46
C ASN A 93 -15.67 -3.74 6.57
N SER A 94 -16.67 -2.89 6.81
CA SER A 94 -17.94 -2.86 6.07
C SER A 94 -17.90 -1.96 4.84
N PHE A 95 -16.97 -1.00 4.81
CA PHE A 95 -16.87 0.07 3.82
C PHE A 95 -18.07 1.04 3.83
N GLU A 96 -18.80 1.11 4.93
CA GLU A 96 -19.88 2.08 5.13
C GLU A 96 -19.30 3.50 5.25
N ILE A 97 -19.89 4.44 4.52
CA ILE A 97 -19.55 5.87 4.63
C ILE A 97 -20.18 6.42 5.91
N LEU A 98 -19.34 6.87 6.85
CA LEU A 98 -19.77 7.37 8.15
C LEU A 98 -19.91 8.89 8.16
N LYS A 99 -19.08 9.58 7.38
CA LYS A 99 -19.04 11.04 7.32
C LYS A 99 -18.41 11.52 6.02
N ILE A 100 -18.88 12.67 5.51
CA ILE A 100 -18.24 13.41 4.41
C ILE A 100 -17.65 14.72 4.93
N TYR A 101 -16.62 15.19 4.25
CA TYR A 101 -15.93 16.44 4.57
C TYR A 101 -16.00 17.39 3.39
N ASP A 102 -16.65 18.55 3.59
CA ASP A 102 -16.73 19.63 2.61
C ASP A 102 -15.78 20.79 2.91
N LYS A 103 -15.16 20.77 4.10
CA LYS A 103 -14.20 21.80 4.56
C LYS A 103 -12.83 21.18 4.75
N ALA A 104 -11.81 21.79 4.15
CA ALA A 104 -10.42 21.31 4.22
C ALA A 104 -9.90 21.20 5.67
N GLN A 105 -10.22 22.17 6.52
CA GLN A 105 -9.78 22.17 7.92
C GLN A 105 -10.33 20.98 8.72
N ASP A 106 -11.61 20.64 8.53
CA ASP A 106 -12.23 19.50 9.20
C ASP A 106 -11.61 18.18 8.73
N LEU A 107 -11.31 18.07 7.44
CA LEU A 107 -10.64 16.91 6.86
C LEU A 107 -9.23 16.74 7.43
N GLU A 108 -8.41 17.80 7.41
CA GLU A 108 -7.01 17.78 7.87
C GLU A 108 -6.92 17.40 9.36
N ASN A 109 -7.77 17.98 10.20
CA ASN A 109 -7.81 17.66 11.64
C ASN A 109 -8.16 16.19 11.92
N ASN A 110 -9.06 15.61 11.11
CA ASN A 110 -9.45 14.21 11.29
C ASN A 110 -8.44 13.26 10.67
N PHE A 111 -7.83 13.59 9.52
CA PHE A 111 -6.87 12.73 8.83
C PHE A 111 -5.63 12.42 9.68
N LEU A 112 -5.12 13.41 10.43
CA LEU A 112 -3.93 13.29 11.28
C LEU A 112 -4.16 12.58 12.63
N ASN A 113 -5.40 12.18 12.93
CA ASN A 113 -5.72 11.55 14.20
C ASN A 113 -5.20 10.09 14.26
N GLU A 114 -4.54 9.71 15.37
CA GLU A 114 -4.02 8.34 15.59
C GLU A 114 -5.11 7.25 15.51
N ASN A 115 -6.38 7.62 15.70
CA ASN A 115 -7.53 6.73 15.50
C ASN A 115 -7.70 6.24 14.05
N ASN A 116 -7.03 6.88 13.07
CA ASN A 116 -6.98 6.43 11.68
C ASN A 116 -5.86 5.44 11.39
N SER A 117 -5.10 5.00 12.40
CA SER A 117 -4.18 3.88 12.30
C SER A 117 -4.93 2.54 12.35
N TYR A 118 -4.21 1.40 12.32
CA TYR A 118 -4.78 0.07 12.57
C TYR A 118 -5.59 -0.02 13.89
N LYS A 119 -5.35 0.88 14.84
CA LYS A 119 -5.96 0.85 16.18
C LYS A 119 -7.44 1.20 16.24
N GLY A 120 -7.99 1.91 15.25
CA GLY A 120 -9.42 2.24 15.15
C GLY A 120 -10.23 1.26 14.29
N SER A 121 -11.54 1.48 14.15
CA SER A 121 -12.40 0.76 13.17
C SER A 121 -12.64 1.57 11.89
N LYS A 122 -12.11 2.79 11.82
CA LYS A 122 -12.42 3.77 10.79
C LYS A 122 -11.17 4.25 10.07
N VAL A 123 -11.36 4.77 8.87
CA VAL A 123 -10.28 5.42 8.11
C VAL A 123 -10.80 6.62 7.33
N VAL A 124 -9.97 7.67 7.26
CA VAL A 124 -10.25 8.88 6.50
C VAL A 124 -9.54 8.83 5.15
N ILE A 125 -10.26 9.12 4.09
CA ILE A 125 -9.76 9.20 2.72
C ILE A 125 -9.82 10.65 2.26
N ASN A 126 -8.69 11.17 1.81
CA ASN A 126 -8.56 12.53 1.29
C ASN A 126 -8.73 12.51 -0.23
N LEU A 127 -9.71 13.23 -0.75
CA LEU A 127 -9.96 13.37 -2.19
C LEU A 127 -9.59 14.75 -2.72
N LYS A 128 -8.93 15.61 -1.94
CA LYS A 128 -8.48 16.94 -2.35
C LYS A 128 -7.56 16.90 -3.59
N ASP A 129 -6.80 15.82 -3.73
CA ASP A 129 -5.89 15.59 -4.86
C ASP A 129 -6.57 14.93 -6.08
N LEU A 130 -7.87 14.60 -6.01
CA LEU A 130 -8.60 14.31 -7.24
C LEU A 130 -8.59 15.58 -8.09
N ASN A 131 -7.80 15.52 -9.16
CA ASN A 131 -7.75 16.56 -10.18
C ASN A 131 -9.20 16.93 -10.53
N SER A 132 -9.63 18.14 -10.15
CA SER A 132 -11.05 18.53 -9.98
C SER A 132 -11.93 18.46 -11.23
N LYS A 133 -11.38 17.97 -12.34
CA LYS A 133 -11.98 17.81 -13.66
C LYS A 133 -12.40 16.37 -13.98
N ASP A 134 -11.80 15.35 -13.37
CA ASP A 134 -12.13 13.94 -13.63
C ASP A 134 -12.71 13.26 -12.38
N LYS A 135 -14.04 13.25 -12.28
CA LYS A 135 -14.79 12.59 -11.19
C LYS A 135 -15.11 11.12 -11.51
N SER A 136 -14.39 10.50 -12.45
CA SER A 136 -14.60 9.10 -12.80
C SER A 136 -14.23 8.15 -11.65
N PHE A 137 -14.86 6.98 -11.65
CA PHE A 137 -14.50 5.89 -10.76
C PHE A 137 -13.02 5.51 -10.85
N MET A 138 -12.43 5.55 -12.05
CA MET A 138 -11.02 5.19 -12.23
C MET A 138 -10.07 6.20 -11.59
N ASN A 139 -10.36 7.49 -11.72
CA ASN A 139 -9.57 8.52 -11.04
C ASN A 139 -9.73 8.41 -9.51
N PHE A 140 -10.95 8.14 -9.04
CA PHE A 140 -11.21 7.83 -7.63
C PHE A 140 -10.36 6.65 -7.15
N ALA A 141 -10.44 5.49 -7.82
CA ALA A 141 -9.69 4.29 -7.45
C ALA A 141 -8.18 4.58 -7.40
N ASN A 142 -7.65 5.28 -8.41
CA ASN A 142 -6.24 5.62 -8.47
C ASN A 142 -5.80 6.53 -7.29
N VAL A 143 -6.61 7.51 -6.90
CA VAL A 143 -6.30 8.39 -5.77
C VAL A 143 -6.42 7.62 -4.44
N VAL A 144 -7.44 6.79 -4.28
CA VAL A 144 -7.68 6.06 -3.03
C VAL A 144 -6.60 5.03 -2.76
N PHE A 145 -6.20 4.22 -3.73
CA PHE A 145 -5.19 3.16 -3.50
C PHE A 145 -3.77 3.69 -3.27
N ASN A 146 -3.50 4.95 -3.61
CA ASN A 146 -2.22 5.61 -3.28
C ASN A 146 -2.19 6.18 -1.85
N GLN A 147 -3.30 6.09 -1.12
CA GLN A 147 -3.38 6.51 0.28
C GLN A 147 -3.34 5.30 1.21
N PHE A 148 -2.87 5.53 2.44
CA PHE A 148 -2.87 4.51 3.49
C PHE A 148 -4.24 3.82 3.64
N GLY A 149 -5.32 4.61 3.68
CA GLY A 149 -6.67 4.06 3.84
C GLY A 149 -7.16 3.22 2.65
N GLY A 150 -6.56 3.37 1.47
CA GLY A 150 -6.83 2.51 0.33
C GLY A 150 -6.40 1.07 0.55
N GLY A 151 -5.44 0.81 1.44
CA GLY A 151 -4.98 -0.54 1.77
C GLY A 151 -6.09 -1.45 2.30
N TYR A 152 -7.07 -0.89 3.04
CA TYR A 152 -8.22 -1.66 3.55
C TYR A 152 -9.18 -2.12 2.44
N LEU A 153 -9.14 -1.49 1.27
CA LEU A 153 -9.97 -1.86 0.11
C LEU A 153 -9.32 -2.95 -0.75
N ILE A 154 -8.02 -3.19 -0.57
CA ILE A 154 -7.27 -4.18 -1.34
C ILE A 154 -7.60 -5.57 -0.80
N GLU A 155 -7.95 -6.46 -1.72
CA GLU A 155 -8.16 -7.88 -1.43
C GLU A 155 -6.93 -8.67 -1.88
N GLY A 156 -6.43 -9.57 -1.03
CA GLY A 156 -5.25 -10.37 -1.34
C GLY A 156 -4.49 -10.80 -0.10
N GLN A 157 -3.30 -11.38 -0.29
CA GLN A 157 -2.42 -11.75 0.80
C GLN A 157 -1.53 -10.58 1.18
N SER A 158 -1.70 -10.05 2.39
CA SER A 158 -0.80 -9.04 2.95
C SER A 158 0.50 -9.67 3.46
N ASN A 159 1.63 -9.00 3.22
CA ASN A 159 2.92 -9.35 3.79
C ASN A 159 3.04 -8.88 5.25
N ILE A 160 4.20 -9.07 5.89
CA ILE A 160 4.40 -8.64 7.28
C ILE A 160 4.13 -7.14 7.47
N SER A 161 4.56 -6.29 6.54
CA SER A 161 4.29 -4.85 6.58
C SER A 161 2.79 -4.57 6.51
N GLY A 162 2.04 -5.23 5.61
CA GLY A 162 0.59 -5.07 5.53
C GLY A 162 -0.15 -5.56 6.77
N LYS A 163 0.31 -6.65 7.39
CA LYS A 163 -0.21 -7.14 8.68
C LYS A 163 -0.05 -6.09 9.78
N LEU A 164 1.13 -5.47 9.89
CA LEU A 164 1.39 -4.39 10.85
C LEU A 164 0.53 -3.14 10.62
N MET A 165 0.18 -2.87 9.35
CA MET A 165 -0.74 -1.79 8.98
C MET A 165 -2.22 -2.14 9.21
N GLY A 166 -2.53 -3.39 9.58
CA GLY A 166 -3.88 -3.88 9.82
C GLY A 166 -4.68 -4.18 8.55
N PHE A 167 -4.01 -4.45 7.43
CA PHE A 167 -4.67 -4.81 6.17
C PHE A 167 -5.02 -6.31 6.07
N ASP A 168 -4.46 -7.14 6.96
CA ASP A 168 -4.81 -8.56 7.01
C ASP A 168 -6.16 -8.76 7.70
N LYS A 169 -7.16 -9.21 6.93
CA LYS A 169 -8.53 -9.43 7.41
C LYS A 169 -8.65 -10.59 8.41
N ASN A 170 -7.64 -11.46 8.49
CA ASN A 170 -7.61 -12.58 9.42
C ASN A 170 -6.87 -12.24 10.71
N MET A 171 -6.43 -11.00 10.87
CA MET A 171 -5.65 -10.56 12.02
C MET A 171 -6.40 -9.49 12.80
N ASP A 172 -6.64 -9.76 14.08
CA ASP A 172 -7.31 -8.81 14.95
C ASP A 172 -6.35 -7.76 15.52
N LYS A 173 -6.91 -6.73 16.16
CA LYS A 173 -6.15 -5.63 16.76
C LYS A 173 -5.14 -6.09 17.82
N ASN A 174 -5.46 -7.12 18.60
CA ASN A 174 -4.57 -7.62 19.64
C ASN A 174 -3.38 -8.35 19.00
N GLN A 175 -3.63 -9.17 17.99
CA GLN A 175 -2.56 -9.83 17.24
C GLN A 175 -1.63 -8.82 16.56
N ILE A 176 -2.16 -7.71 16.02
CA ILE A 176 -1.36 -6.62 15.43
C ILE A 176 -0.54 -5.93 16.51
N GLN A 177 -1.14 -5.65 17.68
CA GLN A 177 -0.45 -5.05 18.81
C GLN A 177 0.67 -5.96 19.33
N ASP A 178 0.42 -7.26 19.48
CA ASP A 178 1.40 -8.26 19.92
C ASP A 178 2.61 -8.32 18.96
N LEU A 179 2.36 -8.26 17.64
CA LEU A 179 3.44 -8.22 16.65
C LEU A 179 4.25 -6.92 16.74
N ASN A 180 3.58 -5.77 16.91
CA ASN A 180 4.26 -4.48 17.11
C ASN A 180 5.11 -4.49 18.39
N ASP A 181 4.57 -5.01 19.50
CA ASP A 181 5.26 -5.07 20.78
C ASP A 181 6.43 -6.05 20.74
N PHE A 182 6.29 -7.18 20.04
CA PHE A 182 7.40 -8.08 19.80
C PHE A 182 8.56 -7.39 19.08
N ILE A 183 8.31 -6.67 17.99
CA ILE A 183 9.35 -5.96 17.23
C ILE A 183 9.99 -4.88 18.09
N LYS A 184 9.18 -4.14 18.85
CA LYS A 184 9.66 -3.08 19.74
C LYS A 184 10.55 -3.62 20.86
N ASN A 185 10.14 -4.72 21.50
CA ASN A 185 10.88 -5.36 22.59
C ASN A 185 12.15 -6.07 22.11
N ASN A 186 12.22 -6.41 20.82
CA ASN A 186 13.38 -7.00 20.17
C ASN A 186 13.92 -6.03 19.11
N SER A 187 14.28 -4.82 19.55
CA SER A 187 14.69 -3.74 18.63
C SER A 187 15.92 -4.13 17.80
N PHE A 188 15.84 -3.93 16.49
CA PHE A 188 16.95 -4.14 15.56
C PHE A 188 17.89 -2.93 15.52
N ILE A 189 19.20 -3.19 15.53
CA ILE A 189 20.24 -2.18 15.35
C ILE A 189 21.12 -2.64 14.19
N ALA A 190 21.18 -1.89 13.09
CA ALA A 190 21.96 -2.30 11.91
C ALA A 190 23.48 -2.43 12.17
N ASN A 191 23.97 -1.84 13.27
CA ASN A 191 25.37 -1.84 13.71
C ASN A 191 26.41 -1.47 12.65
N GLY A 192 26.06 -0.67 11.65
CA GLY A 192 26.98 -0.34 10.56
C GLY A 192 26.76 -1.14 9.27
N SER A 193 25.95 -2.20 9.29
CA SER A 193 25.79 -3.12 8.17
C SER A 193 24.57 -2.77 7.31
N MET A 194 24.83 -2.31 6.08
CA MET A 194 23.80 -2.11 5.06
C MET A 194 23.13 -3.44 4.67
N GLU A 195 23.89 -4.53 4.63
CA GLU A 195 23.37 -5.87 4.34
C GLU A 195 22.31 -6.30 5.37
N LYS A 196 22.61 -6.18 6.67
CA LYS A 196 21.64 -6.50 7.73
C LYS A 196 20.43 -5.58 7.71
N LEU A 197 20.62 -4.30 7.37
CA LEU A 197 19.49 -3.38 7.19
C LEU A 197 18.59 -3.83 6.05
N MET A 198 19.16 -4.25 4.91
CA MET A 198 18.39 -4.77 3.78
C MET A 198 17.68 -6.07 4.14
N GLU A 199 18.34 -6.99 4.84
CA GLU A 199 17.73 -8.23 5.31
C GLU A 199 16.52 -7.95 6.23
N ALA A 200 16.65 -6.99 7.15
CA ALA A 200 15.54 -6.57 8.01
C ALA A 200 14.37 -5.98 7.19
N LEU A 201 14.64 -5.13 6.20
CA LEU A 201 13.61 -4.56 5.31
C LEU A 201 12.92 -5.64 4.43
N ASP A 202 13.68 -6.64 3.99
CA ASP A 202 13.17 -7.76 3.21
C ASP A 202 12.23 -8.63 4.05
N LEU A 203 12.50 -8.82 5.34
CA LEU A 203 11.58 -9.53 6.24
C LEU A 203 10.20 -8.85 6.33
N PHE A 204 10.17 -7.51 6.41
CA PHE A 204 8.89 -6.78 6.40
C PHE A 204 8.13 -6.94 5.08
N SER A 205 8.85 -7.13 3.98
CA SER A 205 8.28 -7.30 2.64
C SER A 205 7.92 -8.75 2.32
N SER A 206 8.12 -9.68 3.26
CA SER A 206 7.96 -11.12 3.03
C SER A 206 6.56 -11.65 3.34
N ASN A 207 6.20 -12.75 2.68
CA ASN A 207 4.93 -13.46 2.87
C ASN A 207 4.97 -14.52 3.99
N LEU A 208 5.95 -14.43 4.89
CA LEU A 208 6.16 -15.39 5.97
C LEU A 208 4.97 -15.45 6.93
N SER A 209 4.82 -16.60 7.60
CA SER A 209 3.97 -16.64 8.80
C SER A 209 4.56 -15.74 9.90
N ILE A 210 3.71 -15.31 10.84
CA ILE A 210 4.14 -14.49 11.98
C ILE A 210 5.24 -15.18 12.79
N GLU A 211 5.12 -16.49 13.02
CA GLU A 211 6.12 -17.22 13.80
C GLU A 211 7.45 -17.36 13.07
N GLU A 212 7.44 -17.62 11.76
CA GLU A 212 8.67 -17.62 10.96
C GLU A 212 9.33 -16.24 10.92
N PHE A 213 8.53 -15.17 10.78
CA PHE A 213 9.03 -13.81 10.84
C PHE A 213 9.69 -13.53 12.20
N LYS A 214 9.02 -13.85 13.32
CA LYS A 214 9.57 -13.65 14.67
C LYS A 214 10.91 -14.38 14.86
N GLN A 215 11.01 -15.63 14.40
CA GLN A 215 12.24 -16.40 14.48
C GLN A 215 13.39 -15.77 13.67
N LYS A 216 13.13 -15.37 12.41
CA LYS A 216 14.13 -14.70 11.59
C LYS A 216 14.53 -13.33 12.16
N TRP A 217 13.57 -12.58 12.69
CA TRP A 217 13.81 -11.30 13.35
C TRP A 217 14.73 -11.45 14.57
N LEU A 218 14.48 -12.45 15.42
CA LEU A 218 15.35 -12.72 16.57
C LEU A 218 16.78 -13.04 16.15
N ASN A 219 16.96 -13.89 15.13
CA ASN A 219 18.27 -14.24 14.60
C ASN A 219 19.04 -13.00 14.08
N LEU A 220 18.34 -12.04 13.48
CA LEU A 220 18.94 -10.76 13.10
C LEU A 220 19.36 -9.93 14.32
N THR A 221 18.52 -9.90 15.36
CA THR A 221 18.75 -9.06 16.56
C THR A 221 19.84 -9.59 17.50
N ILE A 222 19.96 -10.92 17.66
CA ILE A 222 20.90 -11.55 18.61
C ILE A 222 22.35 -11.50 18.12
N ASN A 223 22.56 -11.53 16.80
CA ASN A 223 23.90 -11.61 16.19
C ASN A 223 24.57 -10.23 15.99
N LEU A 224 24.30 -9.28 16.87
CA LEU A 224 24.67 -7.87 16.71
C LEU A 224 25.60 -7.39 17.84
N GLU A 225 26.89 -7.28 17.53
CA GLU A 225 27.91 -6.59 18.36
C GLU A 225 27.62 -5.08 18.41
N PRO A 226 27.45 -4.45 19.58
CA PRO A 226 26.99 -3.07 19.69
C PRO A 226 27.88 -2.09 18.91
N SER A 227 27.25 -1.24 18.09
CA SER A 227 27.92 -0.20 17.31
C SER A 227 27.20 1.13 17.48
N ASN A 228 27.98 2.20 17.66
CA ASN A 228 27.47 3.55 17.92
C ASN A 228 27.11 4.34 16.65
N LYS A 229 27.05 3.69 15.47
CA LYS A 229 26.78 4.36 14.20
C LYS A 229 25.29 4.48 13.91
N THR A 230 24.86 5.68 13.53
CA THR A 230 23.48 5.99 13.08
C THR A 230 23.25 5.54 11.63
N ILE A 231 21.98 5.31 11.23
CA ILE A 231 21.61 4.90 9.85
C ILE A 231 22.18 5.87 8.80
N GLU A 232 22.16 7.18 9.06
CA GLU A 232 22.73 8.18 8.14
C GLU A 232 24.24 8.01 7.93
N GLN A 233 24.98 7.65 8.98
CA GLN A 233 26.42 7.41 8.89
C GLN A 233 26.70 6.16 8.05
N ILE A 234 25.88 5.11 8.19
CA ILE A 234 25.99 3.87 7.41
C ILE A 234 25.80 4.16 5.92
N VAL A 235 24.74 4.88 5.56
CA VAL A 235 24.45 5.21 4.17
C VAL A 235 25.56 6.07 3.55
N ARG A 236 26.10 7.05 4.29
CA ARG A 236 27.21 7.87 3.79
C ARG A 236 28.50 7.09 3.57
N GLU A 237 28.83 6.15 4.47
CA GLU A 237 30.04 5.32 4.34
C GLU A 237 29.91 4.34 3.17
N ASP A 238 28.76 3.70 2.98
CA ASP A 238 28.50 2.81 1.85
C ASP A 238 28.54 3.54 0.50
N LEU A 239 27.97 4.76 0.44
CA LEU A 239 28.05 5.61 -0.75
C LEU A 239 29.50 6.00 -1.08
N LYS A 240 30.30 6.38 -0.07
CA LYS A 240 31.74 6.67 -0.27
C LYS A 240 32.51 5.44 -0.76
N ALA A 241 32.30 4.28 -0.14
CA ALA A 241 32.97 3.04 -0.55
C ALA A 241 32.64 2.66 -2.00
N LYS A 242 31.39 2.86 -2.43
CA LYS A 242 30.95 2.65 -3.82
C LYS A 242 31.53 3.67 -4.80
N GLU A 243 31.79 4.90 -4.36
CA GLU A 243 32.48 5.91 -5.18
C GLU A 243 33.97 5.59 -5.34
N GLU A 244 34.63 5.12 -4.28
CA GLU A 244 36.05 4.75 -4.31
C GLU A 244 36.32 3.48 -5.16
N GLN A 245 35.33 2.60 -5.31
CA GLN A 245 35.40 1.41 -6.16
C GLN A 245 35.02 1.65 -7.64
N LYS A 246 34.57 2.85 -8.02
CA LYS A 246 34.35 3.16 -9.44
C LYS A 246 35.69 3.21 -10.18
N PRO A 247 35.83 2.55 -11.35
CA PRO A 247 37.05 2.63 -12.13
C PRO A 247 37.33 4.09 -12.50
N ARG A 248 38.49 4.61 -12.08
CA ARG A 248 38.95 5.94 -12.51
C ARG A 248 39.15 5.88 -14.02
N THR A 249 38.49 6.79 -14.74
CA THR A 249 38.74 7.02 -16.16
C THR A 249 40.25 7.29 -16.33
N PRO A 250 40.94 6.65 -17.29
CA PRO A 250 42.35 6.91 -17.50
C PRO A 250 42.54 8.40 -17.80
N ILE A 251 43.40 9.06 -17.04
CA ILE A 251 43.87 10.40 -17.36
C ILE A 251 44.61 10.26 -18.68
N GLN A 252 44.04 10.78 -19.77
CA GLN A 252 44.79 11.01 -20.99
C GLN A 252 45.81 12.11 -20.68
N SER A 253 47.06 11.72 -20.48
CA SER A 253 48.19 12.65 -20.49
C SER A 253 48.39 13.15 -21.92
N GLU A 254 48.32 14.46 -22.11
CA GLU A 254 48.77 15.17 -23.32
C GLU A 254 50.27 14.98 -23.58
#